data_AF-A0A2D7U0Y9-F1
#
_entry.id   AF-A0A2D7U0Y9-F1
#
_cell.length_a   1.000
_cell.length_b   1.000
_cell.length_c   1.000
_cell.angle_alpha   90.00
_cell.angle_beta   90.00
_cell.angle_gamma   90.00
#
_symmetry.space_group_name_H-M   'P 1'
#
loop_
_entity.id
_entity.type
_entity.pdbx_description
1 polymer ?
#
loop_
_entity_poly.entity_id
_entity_poly.type
_entity_poly.pdbx_seq_one_letter_code
_entity_poly.pdbx_strand_id
1 'polypeptide(L)'
;MNLVSLITHKPKSSLLVLFCFVFLVSVGSSNFDLDASSETLLLENDPDLKLYRDTTETYGSVDFLVVTVTPNKSIFEKSSVETLKQLTNKLLEIEAVESVLSILDVPLIEPSEELS
;
A
#
# COMPACT_ATOMS: atom_id res chain seq x y z
N MET A 1 -52.03 16.48 6.82
CA MET A 1 -51.26 16.59 8.08
C MET A 1 -49.86 17.06 7.70
N ASN A 2 -49.47 18.28 8.05
CA ASN A 2 -48.23 18.89 7.53
C ASN A 2 -47.00 18.30 8.24
N LEU A 3 -45.97 17.90 7.48
CA LEU A 3 -44.68 17.40 8.00
C LEU A 3 -44.09 18.31 9.08
N VAL A 4 -44.20 19.63 8.86
CA VAL A 4 -43.75 20.65 9.81
C VAL A 4 -44.49 20.54 11.15
N SER A 5 -45.80 20.32 11.14
CA SER A 5 -46.59 20.16 12.37
C SER A 5 -46.24 18.91 13.16
N LEU A 6 -45.76 17.84 12.50
CA LEU A 6 -45.33 16.60 13.16
C LEU A 6 -43.99 16.80 13.90
N ILE A 7 -43.06 17.55 13.29
CA ILE A 7 -41.73 17.84 13.85
C ILE A 7 -41.84 18.79 15.06
N THR A 8 -42.65 19.84 14.96
CA THR A 8 -42.75 20.88 15.99
C THR A 8 -43.57 20.43 17.22
N HIS A 9 -44.54 19.52 17.06
CA HIS A 9 -45.44 19.12 18.15
C HIS A 9 -44.81 18.09 19.13
N LYS A 10 -43.85 17.28 18.68
CA LYS A 10 -43.13 16.29 19.52
C LYS A 10 -41.64 16.25 19.19
N PRO A 11 -40.88 17.33 19.47
CA PRO A 11 -39.49 17.47 19.05
C PRO A 11 -38.57 16.37 19.62
N LYS A 12 -38.79 15.93 20.87
CA LYS A 12 -38.03 14.83 21.49
C LYS A 12 -38.18 13.50 20.74
N SER A 13 -39.39 13.20 20.26
CA SER A 13 -39.65 11.97 19.49
C SER A 13 -39.02 12.05 18.11
N SER A 14 -39.07 13.20 17.45
CA SER A 14 -38.40 13.42 16.17
C SER A 14 -36.88 13.29 16.30
N LEU A 15 -36.31 13.83 17.39
CA LEU A 15 -34.89 13.73 17.68
C LEU A 15 -34.47 12.27 17.95
N LEU A 16 -35.29 11.52 18.69
CA LEU A 16 -35.05 10.09 18.95
C LEU A 16 -35.02 9.29 17.64
N VAL A 17 -35.98 9.52 16.74
CA VAL A 17 -36.04 8.83 15.44
C VAL A 17 -34.82 9.19 14.58
N LEU A 18 -34.44 10.46 14.52
CA LEU A 18 -33.24 10.90 13.81
C LEU A 18 -31.98 10.26 14.42
N PHE A 19 -31.89 10.21 15.74
CA PHE A 19 -30.77 9.59 16.46
C PHE A 19 -30.68 8.10 16.15
N CYS A 20 -31.80 7.37 16.18
CA CYS A 20 -31.84 5.96 15.78
C CYS A 20 -31.40 5.76 14.32
N PHE A 21 -31.80 6.66 13.42
CA PHE A 21 -31.40 6.60 12.01
C PHE A 21 -29.90 6.83 11.84
N VAL A 22 -29.34 7.86 12.48
CA VAL A 22 -27.89 8.13 12.48
C VAL A 22 -27.12 6.97 13.10
N PHE A 23 -27.62 6.40 14.19
CA PHE A 23 -27.01 5.23 14.83
C PHE A 23 -26.97 4.03 13.89
N LEU A 24 -28.07 3.76 13.18
CA LEU A 24 -28.15 2.67 12.20
C LEU A 24 -27.12 2.87 11.07
N VAL A 25 -27.03 4.08 10.50
CA VAL A 25 -26.03 4.40 9.47
C VAL A 25 -24.60 4.29 10.03
N SER A 26 -24.38 4.73 11.26
CA SER A 26 -23.07 4.69 11.94
C SER A 26 -22.56 3.25 12.12
N VAL A 27 -23.44 2.29 12.41
CA VAL A 27 -23.07 0.86 12.46
C VAL A 27 -22.50 0.39 11.12
N GLY A 28 -23.02 0.90 9.99
CA GLY A 28 -22.49 0.60 8.65
C GLY A 28 -21.18 1.33 8.30
N SER A 29 -20.89 2.45 8.99
CA SER A 29 -19.74 3.31 8.70
C SER A 29 -18.39 2.62 8.87
N SER A 30 -18.30 1.57 9.71
CA SER A 30 -17.06 0.81 9.88
C SER A 30 -16.68 -0.04 8.66
N ASN A 31 -17.62 -0.29 7.73
CA ASN A 31 -17.38 -1.05 6.50
C ASN A 31 -17.12 -0.12 5.29
N PHE A 32 -16.98 1.18 5.52
CA PHE A 32 -16.65 2.12 4.46
C PHE A 32 -15.15 2.06 4.18
N ASP A 33 -14.79 1.46 3.04
CA ASP A 33 -13.43 1.47 2.53
C ASP A 33 -13.27 2.62 1.54
N LEU A 34 -12.20 3.40 1.70
CA LEU A 34 -11.87 4.53 0.83
C LEU A 34 -10.49 4.29 0.24
N ASP A 35 -10.47 3.63 -0.91
CA ASP A 35 -9.25 3.44 -1.67
C ASP A 35 -8.84 4.78 -2.30
N ALA A 36 -7.85 5.42 -1.68
CA ALA A 36 -7.25 6.67 -2.15
C ALA A 36 -5.96 6.43 -2.95
N SER A 37 -5.82 5.28 -3.59
CA SER A 37 -4.74 5.03 -4.54
C SER A 37 -4.86 5.95 -5.76
N SER A 38 -3.73 6.18 -6.43
CA SER A 38 -3.69 6.98 -7.65
C SER A 38 -4.52 6.37 -8.78
N GLU A 39 -4.77 5.05 -8.75
CA GLU A 39 -5.60 4.35 -9.73
C GLU A 39 -7.07 4.73 -9.59
N THR A 40 -7.59 4.83 -8.37
CA THR A 40 -8.99 5.22 -8.09
C THR A 40 -9.30 6.67 -8.49
N LEU A 41 -8.27 7.51 -8.74
CA LEU A 41 -8.45 8.86 -9.26
C LEU A 41 -8.70 8.90 -10.78
N LEU A 42 -8.40 7.81 -11.49
CA LEU A 42 -8.60 7.71 -12.93
C LEU A 42 -10.04 7.32 -13.26
N LEU A 43 -10.44 7.52 -14.52
CA LEU A 43 -11.76 7.08 -14.97
C LEU A 43 -11.79 5.55 -15.07
N GLU A 44 -12.85 4.94 -14.54
CA GLU A 44 -13.01 3.47 -14.59
C GLU A 44 -13.02 2.91 -16.02
N ASN A 45 -13.48 3.70 -16.99
CA ASN A 45 -13.54 3.32 -18.40
C ASN A 45 -12.31 3.79 -19.22
N ASP A 46 -11.20 4.11 -18.57
CA ASP A 46 -9.97 4.53 -19.23
C ASP A 46 -9.28 3.32 -19.92
N PRO A 47 -9.02 3.37 -21.25
CA PRO A 47 -8.39 2.27 -21.97
C PRO A 47 -6.95 1.99 -21.52
N ASP A 48 -6.20 3.01 -21.06
CA ASP A 48 -4.83 2.86 -20.59
C ASP A 48 -4.81 2.19 -19.20
N LEU A 49 -5.77 2.53 -18.34
CA LEU A 49 -5.97 1.85 -17.05
C LEU A 49 -6.29 0.36 -17.25
N LYS A 50 -7.13 0.04 -18.24
CA LYS A 50 -7.44 -1.35 -18.60
C LYS A 50 -6.18 -2.09 -19.07
N LEU A 51 -5.39 -1.50 -19.97
CA LEU A 51 -4.16 -2.12 -20.46
C LEU A 51 -3.16 -2.35 -19.34
N TYR A 52 -3.00 -1.39 -18.43
CA TYR A 52 -2.15 -1.53 -17.25
C TYR A 52 -2.60 -2.70 -16.37
N ARG A 53 -3.89 -2.79 -16.03
CA ARG A 53 -4.45 -3.90 -15.24
C ARG A 53 -4.26 -5.25 -15.91
N ASP A 54 -4.57 -5.36 -17.20
CA ASP A 54 -4.41 -6.60 -17.97
C ASP A 54 -2.93 -7.05 -17.99
N THR A 55 -2.00 -6.11 -18.12
CA THR A 55 -0.55 -6.37 -18.12
C THR A 55 -0.07 -6.81 -16.73
N THR A 56 -0.49 -6.09 -15.69
CA THR A 56 -0.16 -6.39 -14.29
C THR A 56 -0.73 -7.72 -13.83
N GLU A 57 -1.94 -8.10 -14.27
CA GLU A 57 -2.53 -9.41 -13.98
C GLU A 57 -1.76 -10.54 -14.69
N THR A 58 -1.27 -10.30 -15.92
CA THR A 58 -0.57 -11.30 -16.72
C THR A 58 0.87 -11.54 -16.23
N TYR A 59 1.61 -10.48 -15.92
CA TYR A 59 3.04 -10.55 -15.62
C TYR A 59 3.37 -10.31 -14.14
N GLY A 60 2.39 -9.92 -13.32
CA GLY A 60 2.58 -9.44 -11.96
C GLY A 60 3.02 -7.97 -11.91
N SER A 61 2.68 -7.28 -10.83
CA SER A 61 3.38 -6.05 -10.42
C SER A 61 4.47 -6.43 -9.43
N VAL A 62 5.66 -5.85 -9.58
CA VAL A 62 6.71 -5.95 -8.57
C VAL A 62 6.80 -4.60 -7.88
N ASP A 63 6.18 -4.49 -6.72
CA ASP A 63 6.38 -3.35 -5.83
C ASP A 63 7.72 -3.53 -5.13
N PHE A 64 8.69 -2.67 -5.41
CA PHE A 64 10.03 -2.74 -4.80
C PHE A 64 10.42 -1.42 -4.15
N LEU A 65 11.19 -1.52 -3.07
CA LEU A 65 11.82 -0.40 -2.41
C LEU A 65 13.32 -0.42 -2.68
N VAL A 66 13.85 0.66 -3.26
CA VAL A 66 15.30 0.84 -3.42
C VAL A 66 15.87 1.53 -2.20
N VAL A 67 16.77 0.85 -1.49
CA VAL A 67 17.47 1.38 -0.32
C VAL A 67 18.93 1.63 -0.67
N THR A 68 19.37 2.88 -0.60
CA THR A 68 20.78 3.25 -0.80
C THR A 68 21.48 3.39 0.55
N VAL A 69 22.63 2.74 0.71
CA VAL A 69 23.44 2.82 1.93
C VAL A 69 24.81 3.42 1.61
N THR A 70 25.16 4.50 2.32
CA THR A 70 26.50 5.08 2.26
C THR A 70 27.30 4.62 3.48
N PRO A 71 28.26 3.69 3.34
CA PRO A 71 29.06 3.25 4.47
C PRO A 71 30.08 4.31 4.88
N ASN A 72 30.36 4.42 6.19
CA ASN A 72 31.43 5.29 6.70
C ASN A 72 32.85 4.78 6.38
N LYS A 73 32.96 3.53 5.94
CA LYS A 73 34.21 2.82 5.60
C LYS A 73 34.05 2.11 4.27
N SER A 74 35.10 1.46 3.74
CA SER A 74 34.96 0.73 2.48
C SER A 74 33.86 -0.33 2.57
N ILE A 75 33.08 -0.50 1.49
CA ILE A 75 31.94 -1.43 1.44
C ILE A 75 32.37 -2.89 1.66
N PHE A 76 33.62 -3.21 1.29
CA PHE A 76 34.21 -4.54 1.43
C PHE A 76 34.87 -4.77 2.80
N GLU A 77 34.90 -3.77 3.68
CA GLU A 77 35.36 -3.98 5.04
C GLU A 77 34.36 -4.82 5.84
N LYS A 78 34.89 -5.69 6.69
CA LYS A 78 34.09 -6.61 7.52
C LYS A 78 32.99 -5.89 8.31
N SER A 79 33.27 -4.69 8.85
CA SER A 79 32.27 -3.92 9.60
C SER A 79 31.12 -3.42 8.72
N SER A 80 31.40 -3.02 7.49
CA SER A 80 30.39 -2.55 6.53
C SER A 80 29.52 -3.70 6.05
N VAL A 81 30.15 -4.84 5.71
CA VAL A 81 29.46 -6.08 5.32
C VAL A 81 28.55 -6.57 6.43
N GLU A 82 29.03 -6.60 7.68
CA GLU A 82 28.22 -7.02 8.83
C GLU A 82 27.00 -6.10 9.05
N THR A 83 27.19 -4.79 8.89
CA THR A 83 26.09 -3.81 8.98
C THR A 83 25.02 -4.06 7.91
N LEU A 84 25.44 -4.32 6.66
CA LEU A 84 24.53 -4.62 5.56
C LEU A 84 23.79 -5.95 5.76
N LYS A 85 24.46 -6.98 6.29
CA LYS A 85 23.82 -8.26 6.64
C LYS A 85 22.76 -8.07 7.72
N GLN A 86 23.08 -7.32 8.77
CA GLN A 86 22.12 -7.02 9.83
C GLN A 86 20.92 -6.23 9.31
N LEU A 87 21.13 -5.24 8.44
CA LEU A 87 20.05 -4.51 7.79
C LEU A 87 19.16 -5.43 6.94
N THR A 88 19.77 -6.28 6.12
CA THR A 88 19.07 -7.25 5.26
C THR A 88 18.20 -8.19 6.10
N ASN A 89 18.75 -8.75 7.18
CA ASN A 89 18.01 -9.64 8.08
C ASN A 89 16.84 -8.93 8.76
N LYS A 90 17.05 -7.69 9.23
CA LYS A 90 15.98 -6.90 9.86
C LYS A 90 14.84 -6.57 8.89
N LEU A 91 15.16 -6.36 7.61
CA LEU A 91 14.14 -6.15 6.58
C LEU A 91 13.36 -7.44 6.30
N LEU A 92 14.02 -8.60 6.29
CA LEU A 92 13.38 -9.91 6.14
C LEU A 92 12.52 -10.33 7.34
N GLU A 93 12.74 -9.75 8.53
CA GLU A 93 11.88 -9.98 9.70
C GLU A 93 10.53 -9.25 9.61
N ILE A 94 10.36 -8.32 8.66
CA ILE A 94 9.11 -7.59 8.44
C ILE A 94 8.16 -8.50 7.67
N GLU A 95 6.99 -8.80 8.25
CA GLU A 95 5.98 -9.71 7.67
C GLU A 95 5.55 -9.34 6.24
N ALA A 96 5.54 -8.05 5.90
CA ALA A 96 5.18 -7.55 4.58
C ALA A 96 6.29 -7.65 3.52
N VAL A 97 7.51 -8.05 3.89
CA VAL A 97 8.66 -8.14 2.98
C VAL A 97 8.83 -9.59 2.52
N GLU A 98 8.54 -9.86 1.26
CA GLU A 98 8.69 -11.20 0.68
C GLU A 98 10.16 -11.58 0.44
N SER A 99 10.98 -10.62 -0.02
CA SER A 99 12.40 -10.86 -0.30
C SER A 99 13.22 -9.58 -0.22
N VAL A 100 14.53 -9.73 0.02
CA VAL A 100 15.49 -8.62 0.02
C VAL A 100 16.68 -9.02 -0.85
N LEU A 101 16.87 -8.31 -1.97
CA LEU A 101 18.05 -8.44 -2.82
C LEU A 101 19.12 -7.44 -2.34
N SER A 102 20.23 -7.96 -1.81
CA SER A 102 21.36 -7.17 -1.34
C SER A 102 22.52 -7.19 -2.32
N ILE A 103 23.36 -6.15 -2.31
CA ILE A 103 24.65 -6.12 -3.03
C ILE A 103 25.57 -7.29 -2.63
N LEU A 104 25.34 -7.89 -1.46
CA LEU A 104 26.10 -9.03 -0.96
C LEU A 104 25.75 -10.35 -1.68
N ASP A 105 24.53 -10.45 -2.20
CA ASP A 105 23.97 -11.70 -2.73
C ASP A 105 23.51 -11.56 -4.19
N VAL A 106 23.77 -10.39 -4.81
CA VAL A 106 23.45 -10.16 -6.22
C VAL A 106 24.37 -11.02 -7.09
N PRO A 107 23.82 -11.80 -8.05
CA PRO A 107 24.65 -12.52 -9.00
C PRO A 107 25.33 -11.51 -9.92
N LEU A 108 26.65 -11.37 -9.78
CA LEU A 108 27.45 -10.67 -10.77
C LEU A 108 27.53 -11.57 -11.99
N ILE A 109 26.83 -11.22 -13.08
CA ILE A 109 27.10 -11.82 -14.38
C ILE A 109 28.46 -11.26 -14.82
N GLU A 110 29.54 -12.00 -14.58
CA GLU A 110 30.78 -11.75 -15.30
C GLU A 110 30.52 -12.07 -16.78
N PRO A 111 30.67 -11.11 -17.70
CA PRO A 111 30.73 -11.47 -19.11
C PRO A 111 31.98 -12.36 -19.29
N SER A 112 31.76 -13.60 -19.72
CA SER A 112 32.84 -14.55 -20.01
C SER A 112 33.88 -13.92 -20.94
N GLU A 113 35.16 -14.07 -20.59
CA GLU A 113 36.35 -13.73 -21.38
C GLU A 113 36.48 -14.50 -22.73
N GLU A 114 35.38 -14.89 -23.38
CA GLU A 114 35.38 -15.48 -24.72
C GLU A 114 35.01 -14.44 -25.80
N LEU A 115 35.72 -13.31 -25.79
CA LEU A 115 35.84 -12.39 -26.93
C LEU A 115 37.27 -11.82 -27.02
N SER A 116 38.29 -12.66 -26.75
CA SER A 116 39.69 -12.38 -27.10
C SER A 116 40.05 -12.97 -28.46
#